data_AF-A0AAW0BKC9-F1
#
_entry.id   AF-A0AAW0BKC9-F1
#
_cell.length_a   1.000
_cell.length_b   1.000
_cell.length_c   1.000
_cell.angle_alpha   90.00
_cell.angle_beta   90.00
_cell.angle_gamma   90.00
#
_symmetry.space_group_name_H-M   'P 1'
#
loop_
_entity.id
_entity.type
_entity.pdbx_description
1 polymer ?
#
loop_
_entity_poly.entity_id
_entity_poly.type
_entity_poly.pdbx_seq_one_letter_code
_entity_poly.pdbx_strand_id
1 'polypeptide(L)'
;MQFSIASLKLVLATLLVFATGSSADLFNCNDDQHAFPPTPGKFVVHYTSIRDSNTGKPWVRVCRPANEGNWDQSGVLETNCDQKQTKFGTGETKLKHALAVMDGNGCNSGASNLQGASIHYDGQHVNLQDPAMGKCGKRSHGISCQFTL
;
A
#
# COMPACT_ATOMS: atom_id res chain seq x y z
N MET A 1 14.69 26.98 68.26
CA MET A 1 15.05 27.28 66.87
C MET A 1 14.53 26.13 66.00
N GLN A 2 13.89 26.49 64.88
CA GLN A 2 13.04 25.64 64.04
C GLN A 2 13.79 24.46 63.40
N PHE A 3 13.19 23.26 63.46
CA PHE A 3 13.55 22.14 62.58
C PHE A 3 12.67 22.23 61.33
N SER A 4 13.30 22.55 60.19
CA SER A 4 12.67 22.63 58.88
C SER A 4 12.57 21.23 58.28
N ILE A 5 11.36 20.71 58.08
CA ILE A 5 11.14 19.43 57.41
C ILE A 5 11.19 19.68 55.90
N ALA A 6 12.28 19.25 55.27
CA ALA A 6 12.48 19.36 53.84
C ALA A 6 11.43 18.51 53.08
N SER A 7 10.76 19.15 52.14
CA SER A 7 9.71 18.58 51.30
C SER A 7 10.23 17.40 50.47
N LEU A 8 9.58 16.25 50.61
CA LEU A 8 9.82 15.04 49.82
C LEU A 8 9.39 15.31 48.36
N LYS A 9 10.34 15.52 47.46
CA LYS A 9 10.07 15.65 46.02
C LYS A 9 9.83 14.25 45.45
N LEU A 10 8.55 13.92 45.22
CA LEU A 10 8.13 12.74 44.48
C LEU A 10 8.54 12.92 43.01
N VAL A 11 9.62 12.26 42.61
CA VAL A 11 10.07 12.25 41.21
C VAL A 11 9.17 11.27 40.45
N LEU A 12 8.24 11.82 39.68
CA LEU A 12 7.35 11.05 38.80
C LEU A 12 8.18 10.50 37.64
N ALA A 13 8.55 9.22 37.72
CA ALA A 13 9.21 8.51 36.62
C ALA A 13 8.22 8.34 35.46
N THR A 14 8.36 9.16 34.41
CA THR A 14 7.60 8.99 33.17
C THR A 14 8.24 7.87 32.37
N LEU A 15 7.68 6.65 32.48
CA LEU A 15 7.98 5.58 31.52
C LEU A 15 7.46 6.02 30.15
N LEU A 16 8.36 6.45 29.27
CA LEU A 16 8.09 6.45 27.84
C LEU A 16 7.99 4.98 27.40
N VAL A 17 6.76 4.50 27.30
CA VAL A 17 6.46 3.30 26.51
C VAL A 17 6.67 3.72 25.06
N PHE A 18 7.86 3.46 24.53
CA PHE A 18 8.05 3.41 23.09
C PHE A 18 7.16 2.27 22.61
N ALA A 19 5.96 2.61 22.14
CA ALA A 19 5.18 1.71 21.32
C ALA A 19 6.11 1.34 20.16
N THR A 20 6.64 0.12 20.20
CA THR A 20 7.29 -0.51 19.06
C THR A 20 6.23 -0.52 17.97
N GLY A 21 6.29 0.48 17.08
CA GLY A 21 5.47 0.51 15.88
C GLY A 21 5.65 -0.85 15.24
N SER A 22 4.53 -1.56 15.05
CA SER A 22 4.55 -2.78 14.24
C SER A 22 5.35 -2.45 13.00
N SER A 23 6.41 -3.21 12.75
CA SER A 23 6.96 -3.32 11.41
C SER A 23 5.75 -3.53 10.51
N ALA A 24 5.35 -2.50 9.75
CA ALA A 24 4.18 -2.60 8.90
C ALA A 24 4.52 -3.75 7.94
N ASP A 25 3.90 -4.90 8.16
CA ASP A 25 4.12 -6.03 7.28
C ASP A 25 3.61 -5.60 5.90
N LEU A 26 4.31 -6.00 4.85
CA LEU A 26 3.91 -5.61 3.49
C LEU A 26 2.50 -6.14 3.22
N PHE A 27 1.63 -5.32 2.62
CA PHE A 27 0.23 -5.68 2.30
C PHE A 27 0.09 -7.13 1.83
N ASN A 28 -0.78 -7.87 2.49
CA ASN A 28 -1.11 -9.24 2.20
C ASN A 28 -2.51 -9.33 1.58
N CYS A 29 -2.62 -9.99 0.43
CA CYS A 29 -3.90 -10.12 -0.25
C CYS A 29 -4.98 -10.86 0.55
N ASN A 30 -4.63 -11.84 1.39
CA ASN A 30 -5.64 -12.56 2.18
C ASN A 30 -6.02 -11.81 3.46
N ASP A 31 -5.06 -11.13 4.07
CA ASP A 31 -5.26 -10.49 5.37
C ASP A 31 -5.72 -9.04 5.28
N ASP A 32 -5.35 -8.31 4.21
CA ASP A 32 -5.58 -6.86 4.10
C ASP A 32 -6.50 -6.46 2.93
N GLN A 33 -6.70 -7.34 1.93
CA GLN A 33 -7.60 -7.03 0.81
C GLN A 33 -9.06 -7.20 1.22
N HIS A 34 -9.71 -6.09 1.54
CA HIS A 34 -11.13 -6.06 1.88
C HIS A 34 -11.96 -5.14 0.99
N ALA A 35 -11.34 -4.43 0.04
CA ALA A 35 -12.06 -3.55 -0.87
C ALA A 35 -12.88 -4.33 -1.91
N PHE A 36 -12.38 -5.52 -2.30
CA PHE A 36 -13.04 -6.38 -3.27
C PHE A 36 -12.93 -7.85 -2.84
N PRO A 37 -13.96 -8.67 -3.07
CA PRO A 37 -13.86 -10.11 -2.88
C PRO A 37 -13.13 -10.78 -4.07
N PRO A 38 -12.50 -11.94 -3.87
CA PRO A 38 -12.04 -12.79 -4.95
C PRO A 38 -13.17 -13.09 -5.93
N THR A 39 -13.01 -12.69 -7.19
CA THR A 39 -14.04 -12.83 -8.22
C THR A 39 -13.43 -13.43 -9.48
N PRO A 40 -13.97 -14.55 -10.01
CA PRO A 40 -13.48 -15.12 -11.26
C PRO A 40 -13.45 -14.11 -12.41
N GLY A 41 -12.38 -14.13 -13.20
CA GLY A 41 -12.18 -13.17 -14.30
C GLY A 41 -11.79 -11.75 -13.86
N LYS A 42 -11.55 -11.53 -12.56
CA LYS A 42 -11.03 -10.27 -12.02
C LYS A 42 -9.72 -10.50 -11.29
N PHE A 43 -8.97 -9.44 -11.08
CA PHE A 43 -7.85 -9.41 -10.15
C PHE A 43 -7.77 -8.03 -9.49
N VAL A 44 -7.00 -7.93 -8.43
CA VAL A 44 -6.78 -6.66 -7.72
C VAL A 44 -5.30 -6.32 -7.72
N VAL A 45 -5.00 -5.04 -7.90
CA VAL A 45 -3.65 -4.51 -7.68
C VAL A 45 -3.70 -3.57 -6.49
N HIS A 46 -2.91 -3.86 -5.46
CA HIS A 46 -2.62 -2.92 -4.40
C HIS A 46 -1.39 -2.10 -4.79
N TYR A 47 -1.49 -0.79 -4.70
CA TYR A 47 -0.40 0.16 -4.92
C TYR A 47 -0.08 0.88 -3.63
N THR A 48 1.21 0.96 -3.30
CA THR A 48 1.72 1.69 -2.13
C THR A 48 2.69 2.76 -2.60
N SER A 49 2.46 4.00 -2.16
CA SER A 49 3.35 5.13 -2.45
C SER A 49 4.60 5.09 -1.59
N ILE A 50 5.66 5.80 -1.98
CA ILE A 50 6.91 5.87 -1.21
C ILE A 50 6.69 6.36 0.23
N ARG A 51 5.71 7.25 0.44
CA ARG A 51 5.35 7.79 1.77
C ARG A 51 4.76 6.72 2.68
N ASP A 52 4.01 5.79 2.08
CA ASP A 52 3.30 4.74 2.82
C ASP A 52 4.09 3.42 2.82
N SER A 53 5.27 3.38 2.17
CA SER A 53 6.09 2.18 1.97
C SER A 53 7.17 2.04 3.03
N ASN A 54 7.40 0.80 3.45
CA ASN A 54 8.52 0.39 4.28
C ASN A 54 9.76 -0.04 3.47
N THR A 55 9.66 -0.17 2.13
CA THR A 55 10.78 -0.57 1.25
C THR A 55 11.63 0.61 0.78
N GLY A 56 11.18 1.84 1.05
CA GLY A 56 11.82 3.05 0.53
C GLY A 56 11.53 3.32 -0.95
N LYS A 57 10.66 2.51 -1.59
CA LYS A 57 10.17 2.72 -2.95
C LYS A 57 8.66 2.52 -3.01
N PRO A 58 7.95 3.13 -3.97
CA PRO A 58 6.61 2.68 -4.28
C PRO A 58 6.65 1.26 -4.84
N TRP A 59 5.55 0.55 -4.68
CA TRP A 59 5.45 -0.84 -5.13
C TRP A 59 4.00 -1.23 -5.38
N VAL A 60 3.83 -2.34 -6.08
CA VAL A 60 2.54 -3.00 -6.25
C VAL A 60 2.58 -4.45 -5.79
N ARG A 61 1.41 -4.96 -5.42
CA ARG A 61 1.16 -6.39 -5.26
C ARG A 61 -0.12 -6.77 -6.00
N VAL A 62 -0.08 -7.87 -6.72
CA VAL A 62 -1.20 -8.39 -7.50
C VAL A 62 -1.87 -9.52 -6.71
N CYS A 63 -3.17 -9.38 -6.46
CA CYS A 63 -4.03 -10.40 -5.88
C CYS A 63 -4.88 -11.04 -6.98
N ARG A 64 -4.63 -12.31 -7.26
CA ARG A 64 -5.35 -13.13 -8.24
C ARG A 64 -6.31 -14.06 -7.49
N PRO A 65 -7.56 -14.24 -7.96
CA PRO A 65 -8.46 -15.21 -7.35
C PRO A 65 -7.86 -16.63 -7.52
N ALA A 66 -7.73 -17.37 -6.41
CA ALA A 66 -7.22 -18.73 -6.44
C ALA A 66 -8.37 -19.74 -6.39
N ASN A 67 -9.00 -19.90 -5.22
CA ASN A 67 -10.14 -20.77 -4.92
C ASN A 67 -11.10 -20.03 -3.96
N GLU A 68 -12.24 -20.62 -3.60
CA GLU A 68 -13.29 -20.02 -2.76
C GLU A 68 -12.72 -19.17 -1.61
N GLY A 69 -12.94 -17.86 -1.71
CA GLY A 69 -12.59 -16.89 -0.68
C GLY A 69 -11.11 -16.50 -0.56
N ASN A 70 -10.19 -17.11 -1.32
CA ASN A 70 -8.75 -16.87 -1.17
C ASN A 70 -8.10 -16.22 -2.39
N TRP A 71 -7.04 -15.44 -2.12
CA TRP A 71 -6.17 -14.81 -3.10
C TRP A 71 -4.84 -15.55 -3.23
N ASP A 72 -4.42 -15.79 -4.47
CA ASP A 72 -3.02 -16.04 -4.82
C ASP A 72 -2.35 -14.68 -5.09
N GLN A 73 -1.26 -14.39 -4.39
CA GLN A 73 -0.59 -13.10 -4.49
C GLN A 73 0.75 -13.18 -5.22
N SER A 74 1.13 -12.10 -5.90
CA SER A 74 2.52 -11.92 -6.33
C SER A 74 3.43 -11.60 -5.14
N GLY A 75 4.75 -11.65 -5.36
CA GLY A 75 5.68 -10.91 -4.50
C GLY A 75 5.42 -9.40 -4.57
N VAL A 76 6.12 -8.62 -3.75
CA VAL A 76 6.16 -7.16 -3.92
C VAL A 76 6.93 -6.84 -5.19
N LEU A 77 6.33 -6.01 -6.03
CA LEU A 77 6.91 -5.55 -7.28
C LEU A 77 7.20 -4.06 -7.15
N GLU A 78 8.46 -3.71 -6.91
CA GLU A 78 8.88 -2.32 -6.73
C GLU A 78 8.80 -1.54 -8.04
N THR A 79 8.31 -0.31 -7.96
CA THR A 79 8.39 0.64 -9.07
C THR A 79 9.66 1.48 -8.95
N ASN A 80 10.02 2.18 -10.02
CA ASN A 80 11.19 3.06 -10.03
C ASN A 80 10.78 4.50 -10.31
N CYS A 81 10.99 5.39 -9.32
CA CYS A 81 10.67 6.81 -9.41
C CYS A 81 11.48 7.59 -10.44
N ASP A 82 12.60 7.04 -10.91
CA ASP A 82 13.39 7.64 -11.98
C ASP A 82 12.80 7.35 -13.37
N GLN A 83 11.75 6.54 -13.44
CA GLN A 83 11.07 6.19 -14.68
C GLN A 83 9.69 6.84 -14.74
N LYS A 84 9.28 7.25 -15.95
CA LYS A 84 7.91 7.72 -16.17
C LYS A 84 6.86 6.62 -15.95
N GLN A 85 7.26 5.37 -16.16
CA GLN A 85 6.41 4.20 -16.08
C GLN A 85 7.27 2.96 -15.81
N THR A 86 6.87 2.14 -14.85
CA THR A 86 7.41 0.80 -14.63
C THR A 86 6.48 -0.25 -15.27
N LYS A 87 7.05 -1.24 -15.96
CA LYS A 87 6.31 -2.35 -16.56
C LYS A 87 6.72 -3.66 -15.90
N PHE A 88 5.73 -4.44 -15.48
CA PHE A 88 5.91 -5.79 -14.95
C PHE A 88 5.40 -6.81 -15.96
N GLY A 89 6.24 -7.80 -16.25
CA GLY A 89 5.93 -8.87 -17.18
C GLY A 89 4.90 -9.86 -16.63
N THR A 90 4.41 -10.72 -17.52
CA THR A 90 3.48 -11.80 -17.17
C THR A 90 4.13 -12.84 -16.23
N GLY A 91 5.44 -13.04 -16.29
CA GLY A 91 6.15 -13.93 -15.36
C GLY A 91 6.14 -13.44 -13.91
N GLU A 92 6.27 -12.13 -13.69
CA GLU A 92 6.28 -11.51 -12.35
C GLU A 92 4.86 -11.44 -11.76
N THR A 93 3.90 -11.08 -12.60
CA THR A 93 2.52 -10.83 -12.19
C THR A 93 1.61 -12.04 -12.31
N LYS A 94 2.05 -13.11 -13.00
CA LYS A 94 1.24 -14.25 -13.47
C LYS A 94 -0.08 -13.86 -14.15
N LEU A 95 -0.17 -12.64 -14.68
CA LEU A 95 -1.31 -12.17 -15.46
C LEU A 95 -1.10 -12.50 -16.94
N LYS A 96 -2.17 -12.42 -17.75
CA LYS A 96 -2.10 -12.68 -19.20
C LYS A 96 -1.41 -11.58 -20.01
N HIS A 97 -1.40 -10.35 -19.51
CA HIS A 97 -0.82 -9.17 -20.15
C HIS A 97 0.13 -8.47 -19.17
N ALA A 98 1.04 -7.64 -19.70
CA ALA A 98 1.92 -6.85 -18.85
C ALA A 98 1.12 -5.82 -18.05
N LEU A 99 1.53 -5.62 -16.80
CA LEU A 99 1.02 -4.55 -15.94
C LEU A 99 1.94 -3.35 -16.06
N ALA A 100 1.37 -2.16 -16.18
CA ALA A 100 2.11 -0.92 -16.27
C ALA A 100 1.67 0.04 -15.16
N VAL A 101 2.64 0.65 -14.48
CA VAL A 101 2.40 1.56 -13.36
C VAL A 101 3.07 2.89 -13.65
N MET A 102 2.32 3.98 -13.51
CA MET A 102 2.83 5.34 -13.47
C MET A 102 2.68 5.83 -12.04
N ASP A 103 3.77 6.26 -11.40
CA ASP A 103 3.73 6.58 -9.98
C ASP A 103 3.19 7.99 -9.68
N GLY A 104 3.40 8.96 -10.57
CA GLY A 104 3.03 10.36 -10.31
C GLY A 104 3.52 10.84 -8.94
N ASN A 105 2.61 11.44 -8.16
CA ASN A 105 2.88 11.86 -6.79
C ASN A 105 3.15 10.71 -5.81
N GLY A 106 2.92 9.45 -6.19
CA GLY A 106 3.30 8.29 -5.40
C GLY A 106 4.80 8.15 -5.17
N CYS A 107 5.63 8.81 -5.97
CA CYS A 107 7.08 8.95 -5.78
C CYS A 107 7.50 10.15 -4.93
N ASN A 108 6.57 10.99 -4.51
CA ASN A 108 6.84 12.16 -3.67
C ASN A 108 6.44 11.87 -2.23
N SER A 109 7.42 11.70 -1.34
CA SER A 109 7.18 11.40 0.09
C SER A 109 6.41 12.51 0.83
N GLY A 110 6.44 13.74 0.33
CA GLY A 110 5.68 14.87 0.88
C GLY A 110 4.28 15.05 0.28
N ALA A 111 3.92 14.31 -0.78
CA ALA A 111 2.62 14.46 -1.41
C ALA A 111 1.50 13.89 -0.53
N SER A 112 0.37 14.62 -0.45
CA SER A 112 -0.82 14.17 0.29
C SER A 112 -1.72 13.23 -0.54
N ASN A 113 -1.61 13.30 -1.88
CA ASN A 113 -2.48 12.60 -2.84
C ASN A 113 -1.66 11.69 -3.79
N LEU A 114 -2.35 11.05 -4.75
CA LEU A 114 -1.74 10.22 -5.80
C LEU A 114 -1.92 10.85 -7.20
N GLN A 115 -1.86 12.18 -7.29
CA GLN A 115 -2.04 12.87 -8.57
C GLN A 115 -1.04 12.36 -9.62
N GLY A 116 -1.57 12.06 -10.81
CA GLY A 116 -0.78 11.51 -11.93
C GLY A 116 -0.42 10.02 -11.78
N ALA A 117 -0.79 9.37 -10.67
CA ALA A 117 -0.56 7.95 -10.49
C ALA A 117 -1.66 7.13 -11.18
N SER A 118 -1.26 6.10 -11.93
CA SER A 118 -2.19 5.23 -12.65
C SER A 118 -1.65 3.83 -12.88
N ILE A 119 -2.55 2.89 -13.11
CA ILE A 119 -2.22 1.51 -13.47
C ILE A 119 -2.93 1.17 -14.78
N HIS A 120 -2.19 0.55 -15.69
CA HIS A 120 -2.64 0.15 -17.02
C HIS A 120 -2.50 -1.37 -17.18
N TYR A 121 -3.54 -2.00 -17.70
CA TYR A 121 -3.56 -3.44 -17.98
C TYR A 121 -4.51 -3.72 -19.14
N ASP A 122 -3.99 -4.28 -20.24
CA ASP A 122 -4.80 -4.72 -21.39
C ASP A 122 -5.87 -3.70 -21.84
N GLY A 123 -5.43 -2.47 -22.11
CA GLY A 123 -6.32 -1.36 -22.50
C GLY A 123 -7.16 -0.75 -21.36
N GLN A 124 -7.20 -1.37 -20.19
CA GLN A 124 -7.80 -0.78 -18.99
C GLN A 124 -6.84 0.24 -18.39
N HIS A 125 -7.37 1.42 -18.08
CA HIS A 125 -6.66 2.48 -17.38
C HIS A 125 -7.41 2.85 -16.09
N VAL A 126 -6.69 2.83 -14.97
CA VAL A 126 -7.24 3.19 -13.66
C VAL A 126 -6.37 4.28 -13.04
N ASN A 127 -6.99 5.44 -12.78
CA ASN A 127 -6.37 6.55 -12.05
C ASN A 127 -6.48 6.29 -10.53
N LEU A 128 -5.37 6.44 -9.81
CA LEU A 128 -5.29 6.15 -8.38
C LEU A 128 -5.63 7.37 -7.49
N GLN A 129 -5.73 8.56 -8.06
CA GLN A 129 -6.12 9.78 -7.33
C GLN A 129 -7.59 9.75 -6.92
N ASP A 130 -8.47 9.28 -7.82
CA ASP A 130 -9.92 9.34 -7.66
C ASP A 130 -10.51 7.93 -7.50
N PRO A 131 -10.61 7.41 -6.26
CA PRO A 131 -11.25 6.12 -6.01
C PRO A 131 -12.75 6.11 -6.37
N ALA A 132 -13.35 7.28 -6.61
CA ALA A 132 -14.76 7.50 -6.90
C ALA A 132 -15.28 6.83 -8.20
N MET A 133 -14.42 6.29 -9.07
CA MET A 133 -14.85 5.59 -10.29
C MET A 133 -15.21 4.09 -10.07
N GLY A 134 -15.41 3.65 -8.82
CA GLY A 134 -15.90 2.31 -8.48
C GLY A 134 -14.91 1.16 -8.73
N LYS A 135 -13.76 1.45 -9.33
CA LYS A 135 -12.69 0.46 -9.59
C LYS A 135 -11.66 0.39 -8.48
N CYS A 136 -11.63 1.34 -7.55
CA CYS A 136 -10.68 1.36 -6.44
C CYS A 136 -11.39 1.50 -5.10
N GLY A 137 -10.84 0.83 -4.09
CA GLY A 137 -11.26 0.97 -2.70
C GLY A 137 -10.76 2.27 -2.07
N LYS A 138 -11.10 2.45 -0.80
CA LYS A 138 -10.59 3.57 0.00
C LYS A 138 -9.07 3.45 0.18
N ARG A 139 -8.36 4.58 0.12
CA ARG A 139 -6.92 4.64 0.43
C ARG A 139 -6.68 4.38 1.93
N SER A 140 -5.83 3.41 2.25
CA SER A 140 -5.36 3.09 3.60
C SER A 140 -3.96 2.46 3.47
N HIS A 141 -2.90 3.24 3.75
CA HIS A 141 -1.50 2.82 3.54
C HIS A 141 -1.17 2.32 2.13
N GLY A 142 -1.95 2.76 1.16
CA GLY A 142 -1.96 2.28 -0.22
C GLY A 142 -3.38 2.34 -0.77
N ILE A 143 -3.57 1.88 -2.00
CA ILE A 143 -4.88 1.83 -2.66
C ILE A 143 -4.99 0.55 -3.46
N SER A 144 -6.14 -0.12 -3.33
CA SER A 144 -6.43 -1.34 -4.09
C SER A 144 -7.43 -1.05 -5.20
N CYS A 145 -7.14 -1.53 -6.39
CA CYS A 145 -7.98 -1.36 -7.56
C CYS A 145 -8.23 -2.68 -8.29
N GLN A 146 -9.47 -2.91 -8.71
CA GLN A 146 -9.90 -4.11 -9.42
C GLN A 146 -9.81 -3.93 -10.94
N PHE A 147 -9.38 -4.98 -11.62
CA PHE A 147 -9.23 -5.09 -13.07
C PHE A 147 -9.90 -6.37 -13.59
N THR A 148 -10.15 -6.42 -14.89
CA THR A 148 -10.63 -7.62 -15.60
C THR A 148 -9.47 -8.37 -16.23
N LEU A 149 -9.49 -9.72 -16.17
CA LEU A 149 -8.52 -10.65 -16.79
C LEU A 149 -8.84 -10.98 -18.26
#